data_AF-F6ZJR3-F1
#
_entry.id   AF-F6ZJR3-F1
#
_cell.length_a   1.000
_cell.length_b   1.000
_cell.length_c   1.000
_cell.angle_alpha   90.00
_cell.angle_beta   90.00
_cell.angle_gamma   90.00
#
_symmetry.space_group_name_H-M   'P 1'
#
loop_
_entity.id
_entity.type
_entity.pdbx_description
1 polymer ?
#
loop_
_entity_poly.entity_id
_entity_poly.type
_entity_poly.pdbx_seq_one_letter_code
_entity_poly.pdbx_strand_id
1 'polypeptide(L)'
;MDTLVFTKVHLESWVYKGLRGQHDSILELLKENLHHYLCIEFDEGLNDTVVYIIGFKFFAMFAMFVIVSLACNLRTKRNRAVSLRARSLKVNRELVKNVYLPSQ
;
A
#
# COMPACT_ATOMS: atom_id res chain seq x y z
N MET A 1 14.04 16.20 25.63
CA MET A 1 12.69 16.76 25.38
C MET A 1 12.05 15.94 24.29
N ASP A 2 10.97 15.23 24.60
CA ASP A 2 10.18 14.54 23.58
C ASP A 2 9.47 15.58 22.71
N THR A 3 9.98 15.76 21.50
CA THR A 3 9.40 16.72 20.55
C THR A 3 8.14 16.12 19.97
N LEU A 4 7.00 16.80 20.16
CA LEU A 4 5.79 16.50 19.42
C LEU A 4 6.01 16.93 17.95
N VAL A 5 5.70 16.05 17.01
CA VAL A 5 5.88 16.30 15.58
C VAL A 5 4.56 16.09 14.84
N PHE A 6 4.42 16.84 13.76
CA PHE A 6 3.35 16.70 12.79
C PHE A 6 3.95 16.27 11.46
N THR A 7 3.50 15.13 10.95
CA THR A 7 3.96 14.56 9.68
C THR A 7 2.75 14.19 8.83
N LYS A 8 2.88 14.36 7.51
CA LYS A 8 1.87 13.92 6.54
C LYS A 8 2.47 12.94 5.53
N VAL A 9 1.68 11.95 5.15
CA VAL A 9 2.03 10.95 4.12
C VAL A 9 0.94 10.95 3.07
N HIS A 10 1.31 11.12 1.80
CA HIS A 10 0.37 10.99 0.68
C HIS A 10 0.38 9.55 0.16
N LEU A 11 -0.80 8.94 0.11
CA LEU A 11 -1.01 7.60 -0.44
C LEU A 11 -1.94 7.69 -1.64
N GLU A 12 -1.72 6.87 -2.67
CA GLU A 12 -2.71 6.68 -3.72
C GLU A 12 -3.95 5.98 -3.13
N SER A 13 -5.17 6.37 -3.54
CA SER A 13 -6.40 5.85 -2.90
C SER A 13 -6.51 4.31 -2.98
N TRP A 14 -5.97 3.67 -4.02
CA TRP A 14 -5.96 2.20 -4.10
C TRP A 14 -4.96 1.55 -3.15
N VAL A 15 -3.86 2.23 -2.81
CA VAL A 15 -2.91 1.76 -1.79
C VAL A 15 -3.58 1.84 -0.43
N TYR A 16 -4.23 2.97 -0.10
CA TYR A 16 -4.98 3.12 1.14
C TYR A 16 -6.08 2.04 1.28
N LYS A 17 -6.89 1.83 0.23
CA LYS A 17 -7.89 0.74 0.21
C LYS A 17 -7.27 -0.64 0.39
N GLY A 18 -6.08 -0.88 -0.17
CA GLY A 18 -5.34 -2.13 0.02
C GLY A 18 -4.80 -2.32 1.44
N LEU A 19 -4.43 -1.22 2.12
CA LEU A 19 -4.00 -1.24 3.51
C LEU A 19 -5.19 -1.43 4.47
N ARG A 20 -6.33 -0.78 4.20
CA ARG A 20 -7.55 -0.83 5.01
C ARG A 20 -8.38 -2.10 4.79
N GLY A 21 -8.37 -2.67 3.59
CA GLY A 21 -9.28 -3.75 3.18
C GLY A 21 -9.03 -5.11 3.82
N GLN A 22 -8.05 -5.25 4.72
CA GLN A 22 -7.89 -6.45 5.53
C GLN A 22 -8.66 -6.25 6.85
N HIS A 23 -9.55 -7.19 7.20
CA HIS A 23 -10.04 -7.32 8.57
C HIS A 23 -8.80 -7.35 9.49
N ASP A 24 -8.77 -6.50 10.52
CA ASP A 24 -7.58 -6.18 11.32
C ASP A 24 -6.49 -5.44 10.53
N SER A 25 -6.88 -4.35 9.85
CA SER A 25 -5.94 -3.54 9.08
C SER A 25 -4.79 -3.07 9.98
N ILE A 26 -3.55 -3.21 9.51
CA ILE A 26 -2.37 -2.79 10.27
C ILE A 26 -2.44 -1.31 10.66
N LEU A 27 -3.18 -0.50 9.89
CA LEU A 27 -3.45 0.91 10.20
C LEU A 27 -4.28 1.07 11.48
N GLU A 28 -5.35 0.31 11.63
CA GLU A 28 -6.15 0.32 12.87
C GLU A 28 -5.34 -0.24 14.04
N LEU A 29 -4.59 -1.33 13.82
CA LEU A 29 -3.73 -1.89 14.87
C LEU A 29 -2.65 -0.90 15.33
N LEU A 30 -2.08 -0.12 14.41
CA LEU A 30 -1.11 0.94 14.72
C LEU A 30 -1.77 2.05 15.53
N LYS A 31 -3.00 2.44 15.14
CA LYS A 31 -3.78 3.49 15.80
C LYS A 31 -4.16 3.07 17.21
N GLU A 32 -4.68 1.86 17.40
CA GLU A 32 -5.09 1.33 18.71
C GLU A 32 -3.90 1.15 19.66
N ASN A 33 -2.81 0.51 19.21
CA ASN A 33 -1.67 0.22 20.10
C ASN A 33 -0.86 1.47 20.47
N LEU A 34 -0.84 2.48 19.60
CA LEU A 34 -0.04 3.68 19.79
C LEU A 34 -0.89 4.92 20.09
N HIS A 35 -2.19 4.80 20.36
CA HIS A 35 -3.10 5.94 20.58
C HIS A 35 -2.66 6.89 21.70
N HIS A 36 -1.94 6.39 22.72
CA HIS A 36 -1.37 7.20 23.79
C HIS A 36 -0.17 8.05 23.36
N TYR A 37 0.53 7.65 22.28
CA TYR A 37 1.77 8.25 21.81
C TYR A 37 1.60 9.03 20.50
N LEU A 38 0.55 8.72 19.73
CA LEU A 38 0.25 9.33 18.46
C LEU A 38 -1.26 9.35 18.17
N CYS A 39 -1.65 10.29 17.33
CA CYS A 39 -2.95 10.39 16.68
C CYS A 39 -2.73 10.22 15.17
N ILE A 40 -3.57 9.39 14.54
CA ILE A 40 -3.57 9.17 13.09
C ILE A 40 -4.94 9.51 12.54
N GLU A 41 -4.96 10.44 11.58
CA GLU A 41 -6.17 10.83 10.86
C GLU A 41 -6.00 10.61 9.36
N PHE A 42 -7.10 10.34 8.67
CA PHE A 42 -7.16 10.05 7.25
C PHE A 42 -8.09 11.04 6.57
N ASP A 43 -7.58 11.70 5.54
CA ASP A 43 -8.37 12.53 4.64
C ASP A 43 -8.45 11.82 3.28
N GLU A 44 -9.59 11.18 3.04
CA GLU A 44 -9.85 10.37 1.86
C GLU A 44 -10.31 11.24 0.69
N GLY A 45 -9.39 11.55 -0.22
CA GLY A 45 -9.69 12.18 -1.50
C GLY A 45 -10.02 11.19 -2.62
N LEU A 46 -10.48 11.73 -3.76
CA LEU A 46 -10.84 10.96 -4.96
C LEU A 46 -9.65 10.19 -5.56
N ASN A 47 -8.46 10.78 -5.54
CA ASN A 47 -7.26 10.23 -6.19
C ASN A 47 -6.14 9.87 -5.20
N ASP A 48 -6.07 10.59 -4.08
CA ASP A 48 -5.11 10.39 -3.02
C ASP A 48 -5.79 10.38 -1.65
N THR A 49 -5.12 9.77 -0.69
CA THR A 49 -5.47 9.78 0.72
C THR A 49 -4.31 10.39 1.48
N VAL A 50 -4.57 11.44 2.26
CA VAL A 50 -3.57 12.06 3.11
C VAL A 50 -3.68 11.45 4.49
N VAL A 51 -2.56 10.93 5.01
CA VAL A 51 -2.45 10.43 6.37
C VAL A 51 -1.75 11.47 7.22
N TYR A 52 -2.43 11.98 8.22
CA TYR A 52 -1.87 12.90 9.21
C TYR A 52 -1.43 12.11 10.44
N ILE A 53 -0.19 12.31 10.87
CA ILE A 53 0.41 11.64 12.03
C ILE A 53 0.90 12.73 12.99
N ILE A 54 0.33 12.74 14.18
CA ILE A 54 0.64 13.73 15.22
C ILE A 54 1.07 12.98 16.47
N GLY A 55 2.25 13.22 17.00
CA GLY A 55 2.68 12.51 18.22
C GLY A 55 4.13 12.71 18.55
N PHE A 56 4.64 11.92 19.49
CA PHE A 56 6.05 11.96 19.85
C PHE A 56 6.94 11.53 18.68
N LYS A 57 8.03 12.27 18.46
CA LYS A 57 8.94 12.10 17.31
C LYS A 57 9.27 10.65 16.97
N PHE A 58 9.66 9.85 17.97
CA PHE A 58 10.03 8.45 17.75
C PHE A 58 8.85 7.61 17.21
N PHE A 59 7.68 7.72 17.86
CA PHE A 59 6.48 6.97 17.47
C PHE A 59 5.93 7.45 16.12
N ALA A 60 5.97 8.75 15.83
CA ALA A 60 5.57 9.29 14.54
C ALA A 60 6.48 8.80 13.40
N MET A 61 7.81 8.75 13.62
CA MET A 61 8.76 8.18 12.64
C MET A 61 8.53 6.69 12.43
N PHE A 62 8.28 5.94 13.52
CA PHE A 62 7.94 4.51 13.43
C PHE A 62 6.66 4.28 12.63
N ALA A 63 5.59 5.02 12.92
CA ALA A 63 4.32 4.92 12.21
C ALA A 63 4.48 5.24 10.72
N MET A 64 5.21 6.31 10.39
CA MET A 64 5.53 6.65 9.01
C MET A 64 6.29 5.53 8.30
N PHE A 65 7.29 4.93 8.96
CA PHE A 65 8.06 3.82 8.41
C PHE A 65 7.19 2.59 8.11
N VAL A 66 6.29 2.23 9.02
CA VAL A 66 5.36 1.11 8.83
C VAL A 66 4.42 1.38 7.66
N ILE A 67 3.80 2.55 7.61
CA ILE A 67 2.84 2.93 6.55
C ILE A 67 3.52 2.92 5.18
N VAL A 68 4.70 3.55 5.05
CA VAL A 68 5.45 3.59 3.79
C VAL A 68 5.93 2.20 3.37
N SER A 69 6.42 1.38 4.30
CA SER A 69 6.85 0.01 3.99
C SER A 69 5.70 -0.87 3.49
N LEU A 70 4.53 -0.77 4.12
CA LEU A 70 3.34 -1.50 3.67
C LEU A 70 2.85 -1.01 2.30
N ALA A 71 2.85 0.30 2.07
CA ALA A 71 2.52 0.88 0.76
C ALA A 71 3.46 0.36 -0.34
N CYS A 72 4.77 0.34 -0.07
CA CYS A 72 5.77 -0.22 -0.98
C CYS A 72 5.59 -1.73 -1.21
N ASN A 73 5.25 -2.49 -0.17
CA ASN A 73 4.97 -3.92 -0.29
C ASN A 73 3.74 -4.19 -1.16
N LEU A 74 2.67 -3.39 -1.01
CA LEU A 74 1.48 -3.49 -1.86
C LEU A 74 1.80 -3.17 -3.33
N ARG A 75 2.55 -2.10 -3.59
CA ARG A 75 3.03 -1.77 -4.95
C ARG A 75 3.86 -2.91 -5.54
N THR A 76 4.79 -3.47 -4.78
CA THR A 76 5.61 -4.60 -5.22
C THR A 76 4.76 -5.84 -5.51
N LYS A 77 3.81 -6.18 -4.64
CA LYS A 77 2.88 -7.31 -4.83
C LYS A 77 2.02 -7.12 -6.08
N ARG A 78 1.50 -5.91 -6.31
CA ARG A 78 0.74 -5.56 -7.52
C ARG A 78 1.59 -5.67 -8.77
N ASN A 79 2.80 -5.10 -8.78
CA ASN A 79 3.70 -5.16 -9.93
C ASN A 79 4.09 -6.60 -10.28
N ARG A 80 4.33 -7.45 -9.27
CA ARG A 80 4.55 -8.89 -9.48
C ARG A 80 3.33 -9.58 -10.09
N ALA A 81 2.11 -9.30 -9.60
CA ALA A 81 0.89 -9.87 -10.16
C ALA A 81 0.65 -9.43 -11.62
N VAL A 82 0.93 -8.17 -11.95
CA VAL A 82 0.84 -7.65 -13.33
C VAL A 82 1.86 -8.34 -14.24
N SER A 83 3.11 -8.48 -13.79
CA SER A 83 4.17 -9.19 -14.51
C SER A 83 3.81 -10.64 -14.79
N LEU A 84 3.31 -11.37 -13.79
CA LEU A 84 2.87 -12.76 -13.95
C LEU A 84 1.68 -12.89 -14.91
N ARG A 85 0.70 -11.99 -14.83
CA ARG A 85 -0.42 -11.96 -15.79
C ARG A 85 0.04 -11.67 -17.21
N ALA A 86 0.94 -10.71 -17.41
CA ALA A 86 1.51 -10.41 -18.72
C ALA A 86 2.26 -11.61 -19.32
N ARG A 87 3.02 -12.33 -18.48
CA ARG A 87 3.72 -13.55 -18.91
C ARG A 87 2.73 -14.66 -19.29
N SER A 88 1.68 -14.88 -18.50
CA SER A 88 0.63 -15.87 -18.80
C SER A 88 -0.11 -15.55 -20.10
N LEU A 89 -0.46 -14.29 -20.35
CA LEU A 89 -1.07 -13.85 -21.61
C LEU A 89 -0.15 -14.04 -22.81
N LYS A 90 1.15 -13.80 -22.65
CA LYS A 90 2.14 -14.03 -23.71
C LYS A 90 2.21 -15.52 -24.10
N VAL A 91 2.30 -16.40 -23.11
CA VAL A 91 2.32 -17.86 -23.32
C VAL A 91 1.02 -18.32 -24.00
N ASN A 92 -0.14 -17.82 -23.55
CA ASN A 92 -1.42 -18.17 -24.16
C ASN A 92 -1.50 -17.70 -25.63
N ARG A 93 -1.00 -16.50 -25.93
CA ARG A 93 -0.94 -15.98 -27.31
C ARG A 93 -0.01 -16.79 -28.22
N GLU A 94 1.10 -17.29 -27.69
CA GLU A 94 2.02 -18.18 -28.44
C GLU A 94 1.39 -19.56 -28.69
N LEU A 95 0.71 -20.13 -27.68
CA LEU A 95 -0.03 -21.39 -27.83
C LEU A 95 -1.15 -21.28 -28.88
N VAL A 96 -1.94 -20.21 -28.84
CA VAL A 96 -3.01 -19.98 -29.84
C VAL A 96 -2.43 -19.85 -31.25
N LYS A 97 -1.29 -19.16 -31.43
CA LYS A 97 -0.63 -19.09 -32.74
C LYS A 97 -0.18 -20.47 -33.24
N ASN A 98 0.41 -21.29 -32.38
CA ASN A 98 0.91 -22.61 -32.76
C ASN A 98 -0.20 -23.64 -33.05
N VAL A 99 -1.41 -23.44 -32.51
CA VAL A 99 -2.56 -24.32 -32.75
C VAL A 99 -3.33 -23.94 -34.02
N TYR A 100 -3.49 -22.65 -34.30
CA TYR A 100 -4.33 -22.17 -35.42
C TYR A 100 -3.56 -21.81 -36.70
N LEU A 101 -2.23 -21.71 -36.63
CA LEU A 101 -1.35 -21.61 -37.79
C LEU A 101 -0.33 -22.74 -37.70
N PRO A 102 -0.70 -23.99 -38.05
CA PRO A 102 0.30 -25.02 -38.20
C PRO A 102 1.24 -24.57 -39.32
N SER A 103 2.53 -24.50 -38.99
CA SER A 103 3.63 -24.24 -39.91
C SER A 103 3.40 -25.01 -41.22
N GLN A 104 3.25 -24.25 -42.32
CA GLN A 104 3.43 -24.75 -43.68
C GLN A 104 4.89 -25.15 -43.89
#